data_AF-A0A8S4SQA4-F1
#
_entry.id   AF-A0A8S4SQA4-F1
#
_cell.length_a   1.000
_cell.length_b   1.000
_cell.length_c   1.000
_cell.angle_alpha   90.00
_cell.angle_beta   90.00
_cell.angle_gamma   90.00
#
_symmetry.space_group_name_H-M   'P 1'
#
loop_
_entity.id
_entity.type
_entity.pdbx_description
1 polymer ?
#
loop_
_entity_poly.entity_id
_entity_poly.type
_entity_poly.pdbx_seq_one_letter_code
_entity_poly.pdbx_strand_id
1 'polypeptide(L)' 'MQCAGHVQRMEGTRAPKRLLDGTLEGRRGRKQPRWSDGVNRDIRVLGVRSWKEAAFDCLKWRNMLDQAKARVVEL' A
#
# COMPACT_ATOMS: atom_id res chain seq x y z
N MET A 1 -0.74 9.25 -14.07
CA MET A 1 -1.53 9.31 -12.82
C MET A 1 -1.70 7.90 -12.22
N GLN A 2 -0.63 7.25 -11.76
CA GLN A 2 -0.70 5.89 -11.18
C GLN A 2 0.09 5.87 -9.88
N CYS A 3 -0.54 6.34 -8.80
CA CYS A 3 0.00 6.23 -7.45
C CYS A 3 -1.08 5.56 -6.59
N ALA A 4 -0.70 4.82 -5.53
CA ALA A 4 -1.67 4.19 -4.62
C ALA A 4 -2.67 5.21 -4.04
N GLY A 5 -2.26 6.48 -3.95
CA GLY A 5 -3.10 7.62 -3.61
C GLY A 5 -4.33 7.80 -4.48
N HIS A 6 -4.25 7.49 -5.77
CA HIS A 6 -5.42 7.58 -6.64
C HIS A 6 -6.51 6.62 -6.17
N VAL A 7 -6.17 5.37 -5.90
CA VAL A 7 -7.10 4.37 -5.34
C VAL A 7 -7.55 4.78 -3.95
N GLN A 8 -6.65 5.31 -3.11
CA GLN A 8 -6.98 5.72 -1.75
C GLN A 8 -8.02 6.87 -1.71
N ARG A 9 -7.98 7.79 -2.69
CA ARG A 9 -8.92 8.91 -2.85
C ARG A 9 -10.23 8.52 -3.55
N MET A 10 -10.31 7.34 -4.15
CA MET A 10 -11.56 6.88 -4.74
C MET A 10 -12.64 6.72 -3.65
N GLU A 11 -13.87 7.00 -4.04
CA GLU A 11 -15.05 6.71 -3.24
C GLU A 11 -15.10 5.23 -2.82
N GLY A 12 -15.56 4.95 -1.60
CA GLY A 12 -15.61 3.62 -1.00
C GLY A 12 -16.39 2.58 -1.81
N THR A 13 -17.35 3.00 -2.63
CA THR A 13 -18.19 2.12 -3.47
C THR A 13 -17.45 1.59 -4.70
N ARG A 14 -16.37 2.28 -5.12
CA ARG A 14 -15.59 1.93 -6.32
C ARG A 14 -14.88 0.59 -6.11
N ALA A 15 -14.99 -0.31 -7.08
CA ALA A 15 -14.41 -1.66 -6.99
C ALA A 15 -12.91 -1.69 -6.58
N PRO A 16 -12.02 -0.82 -7.11
CA PRO A 16 -10.61 -0.80 -6.68
C PRO A 16 -10.44 -0.41 -5.20
N LYS A 17 -11.24 0.53 -4.71
CA LYS A 17 -11.23 0.97 -3.31
C LYS A 17 -11.75 -0.14 -2.40
N ARG A 18 -12.84 -0.81 -2.78
CA ARG A 18 -13.37 -1.99 -2.07
C ARG A 18 -12.39 -3.15 -2.02
N LEU A 19 -11.64 -3.40 -3.09
CA LEU A 19 -10.61 -4.43 -3.12
C LEU A 19 -9.44 -4.08 -2.19
N LEU A 20 -9.06 -2.80 -2.16
CA LEU A 20 -7.97 -2.30 -1.34
C LEU A 20 -8.29 -2.34 0.17
N ASP A 21 -9.47 -1.84 0.56
CA ASP A 21 -9.86 -1.73 1.97
C ASP A 21 -10.61 -2.97 2.49
N GLY A 22 -11.22 -3.73 1.59
CA GLY A 22 -12.13 -4.81 1.95
C GLY A 22 -11.44 -6.09 2.40
N THR A 23 -12.05 -6.72 3.39
CA THR A 23 -11.73 -8.11 3.71
C THR A 23 -12.45 -9.01 2.70
N LEU A 24 -11.77 -9.56 1.68
CA LEU A 24 -12.44 -10.60 0.87
C LEU A 24 -12.67 -11.81 1.75
N GLU A 25 -13.94 -12.05 2.06
CA GLU A 25 -14.44 -13.20 2.82
C GLU A 25 -14.44 -14.46 1.95
N GLY A 26 -14.41 -15.64 2.60
CA GLY A 26 -14.35 -16.95 1.93
C GLY A 26 -13.03 -17.71 2.11
N ARG A 27 -13.07 -19.03 1.91
CA ARG A 27 -11.91 -19.91 2.02
C ARG A 27 -11.02 -19.76 0.79
N ARG A 28 -10.06 -18.85 0.86
CA ARG A 28 -8.94 -18.82 -0.09
C ARG A 28 -8.06 -20.04 0.17
N GLY A 29 -7.52 -20.65 -0.88
CA GLY A 29 -6.60 -21.80 -0.78
C GLY A 29 -5.33 -21.45 0.01
N ARG A 30 -4.17 -21.38 -0.66
CA ARG A 30 -2.95 -20.87 -0.01
C ARG A 30 -3.15 -19.39 0.32
N LYS A 31 -3.16 -19.03 1.61
CA LYS A 31 -3.28 -17.64 2.07
C LYS A 31 -2.01 -16.87 1.66
N GLN A 32 -2.01 -16.25 0.48
CA GLN A 32 -1.02 -15.24 0.18
C GLN A 32 -1.30 -13.98 1.01
N PRO A 33 -0.26 -13.31 1.55
CA PRO A 33 -0.44 -12.05 2.24
C PRO A 33 -1.07 -11.03 1.29
N ARG A 34 -1.89 -10.13 1.81
CA ARG A 34 -2.43 -9.05 0.99
C ARG A 34 -1.28 -8.14 0.57
N TRP A 35 -1.43 -7.48 -0.56
CA TRP A 35 -0.50 -6.43 -0.97
C TRP A 35 -0.28 -5.39 0.15
N SER A 36 -1.36 -4.99 0.83
CA SER A 36 -1.30 -4.07 1.98
C SER A 36 -0.49 -4.60 3.16
N ASP A 37 -0.43 -5.92 3.36
CA ASP A 37 0.34 -6.52 4.46
C ASP A 37 1.84 -6.41 4.16
N GLY A 38 2.24 -6.61 2.90
CA GLY A 38 3.61 -6.36 2.44
C GLY A 38 4.00 -4.89 2.60
N VAL A 39 3.15 -3.97 2.11
CA VAL A 39 3.38 -2.53 2.28
C VAL A 39 3.50 -2.15 3.77
N ASN A 40 2.61 -2.65 4.63
CA ASN A 40 2.67 -2.40 6.07
C ASN A 40 3.98 -2.91 6.72
N ARG A 41 4.55 -4.01 6.22
CA ARG A 41 5.85 -4.50 6.69
C ARG A 41 6.97 -3.54 6.28
N ASP A 42 6.99 -3.11 5.03
CA ASP A 42 8.07 -2.29 4.49
C ASP A 42 8.09 -0.88 5.11
N ILE A 43 6.93 -0.26 5.27
CA ILE A 43 6.84 1.08 5.87
C ILE A 43 7.26 1.11 7.33
N ARG A 44 7.11 0.00 8.07
CA ARG A 44 7.57 -0.09 9.47
C ARG A 44 9.10 -0.01 9.54
N VAL A 45 9.79 -0.62 8.58
CA VAL A 45 11.25 -0.53 8.45
C VAL A 45 11.69 0.91 8.12
N LEU A 46 10.85 1.64 7.38
CA LEU A 46 11.06 3.05 7.04
C LEU A 46 10.62 4.04 8.14
N GLY A 47 10.09 3.55 9.28
CA GLY A 47 9.59 4.41 10.35
C GLY A 47 8.32 5.20 10.00
N VAL A 48 7.60 4.82 8.94
CA VAL A 48 6.38 5.50 8.51
C VAL A 48 5.17 4.86 9.17
N ARG A 49 4.38 5.70 9.84
CA ARG A 49 3.21 5.28 10.63
C ARG A 49 2.03 4.79 9.80
N SER A 50 1.74 5.45 8.67
CA SER A 50 0.58 5.16 7.83
C SER A 50 0.91 5.36 6.35
N TRP A 51 0.99 4.25 5.59
CA TRP A 51 1.19 4.31 4.15
C TRP A 51 -0.01 4.92 3.42
N LYS A 52 -1.22 4.78 3.97
CA LYS A 52 -2.45 5.35 3.38
C LYS A 52 -2.44 6.87 3.42
N GLU A 53 -1.95 7.46 4.52
CA GLU A 53 -1.75 8.91 4.63
C GLU A 53 -0.67 9.39 3.67
N ALA A 54 0.46 8.68 3.61
CA ALA A 54 1.53 9.04 2.71
C ALA A 54 1.14 8.89 1.23
N ALA A 55 0.33 7.88 0.91
CA ALA A 55 -0.20 7.65 -0.43
C ALA A 55 -1.13 8.80 -0.86
N PHE A 56 -1.79 9.50 0.08
CA PHE A 56 -2.69 10.61 -0.22
C PHE A 56 -1.99 11.77 -0.95
N ASP A 57 -0.67 11.90 -0.80
CA ASP A 57 0.19 12.75 -1.61
C ASP A 57 1.05 11.87 -2.54
N CYS A 58 0.86 11.98 -3.86
CA CYS A 58 1.59 11.13 -4.81
C CYS A 58 3.11 11.39 -4.81
N LEU A 59 3.58 12.59 -4.48
CA LEU A 59 5.01 12.91 -4.40
C LEU A 59 5.62 12.28 -3.14
N LYS A 60 4.95 12.46 -2.00
CA LYS A 60 5.34 11.82 -0.74
C LYS A 60 5.39 10.30 -0.86
N TRP A 61 4.40 9.72 -1.55
CA TRP A 61 4.37 8.29 -1.88
C TRP A 61 5.58 7.86 -2.71
N ARG A 62 5.93 8.63 -3.75
CA ARG A 62 7.05 8.32 -4.64
C ARG A 62 8.39 8.32 -3.90
N ASN A 63 8.63 9.37 -3.11
CA ASN A 63 9.85 9.51 -2.32
C ASN A 63 10.00 8.34 -1.32
N MET A 64 8.90 7.89 -0.72
CA MET A 64 8.93 6.70 0.15
C MET A 64 9.32 5.44 -0.61
N LEU A 65 8.78 5.21 -1.81
CA LEU A 65 9.14 4.05 -2.63
C LEU A 65 10.62 4.07 -3.02
N ASP A 66 11.18 5.25 -3.29
CA ASP A 66 12.60 5.38 -3.63
C ASP A 66 13.51 5.11 -2.42
N GLN A 67 13.13 5.59 -1.22
CA GLN A 67 13.81 5.23 0.03
C GLN A 67 13.73 3.72 0.32
N ALA A 68 12.57 3.10 0.07
CA ALA A 68 12.39 1.66 0.23
C ALA A 68 13.33 0.86 -0.68
N LYS A 69 13.38 1.22 -1.98
CA LYS A 69 14.24 0.56 -2.97
C LYS A 69 15.72 0.67 -2.62
N ALA A 70 16.18 1.85 -2.19
CA ALA A 70 17.58 2.04 -1.79
C ALA A 70 17.99 1.06 -0.68
N ARG A 71 17.11 0.82 0.30
CA ARG A 71 17.38 -0.13 1.39
C ARG A 71 17.29 -1.60 0.99
N VAL A 72 16.49 -1.94 -0.02
CA VAL A 72 16.44 -3.30 -0.58
C VAL A 72 17.70 -3.60 -1.40
N VAL A 73 18.31 -2.61 -2.03
CA VAL A 73 19.54 -2.77 -2.82
C VAL A 73 20.79 -2.94 -1.93
N GLU A 74 20.73 -2.53 -0.66
CA GLU A 74 21.82 -2.70 0.31
C GLU A 74 21.75 -3.98 1.17
N LEU A 75 20.77 -4.87 0.91
CA LEU A 75 20.60 -6.18 1.59
C LEU A 75 20.81 -7.34 0.62
#